data_AF-C1N898-F1
#
_entry.id   AF-C1N898-F1
#
_cell.length_a   1.000
_cell.length_b   1.000
_cell.length_c   1.000
_cell.angle_alpha   90.00
_cell.angle_beta   90.00
_cell.angle_gamma   90.00
#
_symmetry.space_group_name_H-M   'P 1'
#
loop_
_entity.id
_entity.type
_entity.pdbx_description
1 polymer ?
#
loop_
_entity_poly.entity_id
_entity_poly.type
_entity_poly.pdbx_seq_one_letter_code
_entity_poly.pdbx_strand_id
1 'polypeptide(L)'
;MAVTVFFFITGYVVYIGYADKVNEPEFGYWTFIKKRYIRLVPMHWLAILAFAPIVYVNYATIRDDYYLWQNKSSEYHMWAGWILNPFFMHTWIFSSMHYWNAPMWSVSTQCGFYFLFPFLARRMLKKIDKEETHVAQVYTLVTAGPNAGRSAGVVAELDAKKIDRNYVTRARWLFFWSIVIPVCAMSFFMSETFKKEWADPDAPDTDPGALEEDFNIVRAYFNARSWPPFRLPVFMLGMLFAAKRVRAHRNGDAANPDYVGYIGQQTDSLGWKLALWCVVSSALSCAYEDQKINVRMFNEFFLTLAVAYFVYGITVAPNDSWIARVVLRNRVMTFLGGLTYAAYVMQFVVWIYVNVVKTSRRTPRCRRRGSTASSRTRARIGWTCS
;
A
#
# COMPACT_ATOMS: atom_id res chain seq x y z
N MET A 1 2.77 7.69 -0.05
CA MET A 1 2.95 7.30 1.36
C MET A 1 1.79 6.53 1.97
N ALA A 2 0.58 7.09 2.04
CA ALA A 2 -0.53 6.50 2.80
C ALA A 2 -0.78 5.00 2.55
N VAL A 3 -0.75 4.55 1.30
CA VAL A 3 -1.01 3.13 0.96
C VAL A 3 0.12 2.19 1.42
N THR A 4 1.38 2.61 1.35
CA THR A 4 2.51 1.79 1.85
C THR A 4 2.40 1.62 3.36
N VAL A 5 2.07 2.71 4.07
CA VAL A 5 1.80 2.69 5.51
C VAL A 5 0.60 1.79 5.82
N PHE A 6 -0.45 1.83 5.00
CA PHE A 6 -1.60 0.95 5.14
C PHE A 6 -1.25 -0.53 5.04
N PHE A 7 -0.41 -0.95 4.08
CA PHE A 7 0.05 -2.34 3.98
C PHE A 7 0.91 -2.76 5.17
N PHE A 8 1.79 -1.88 5.63
CA PHE A 8 2.57 -2.09 6.84
C PHE A 8 1.65 -2.28 8.06
N ILE A 9 0.71 -1.36 8.30
CA ILE A 9 -0.25 -1.43 9.43
C ILE A 9 -1.11 -2.68 9.33
N THR A 10 -1.51 -3.08 8.11
CA THR A 10 -2.29 -4.31 7.90
C THR A 10 -1.51 -5.53 8.40
N GLY A 11 -0.25 -5.70 7.99
CA GLY A 11 0.59 -6.79 8.48
C GLY A 11 0.80 -6.73 9.99
N TYR A 12 1.00 -5.51 10.51
CA TYR A 12 1.22 -5.24 11.92
C TYR A 12 0.04 -5.67 12.81
N VAL A 13 -1.17 -5.16 12.51
CA VAL A 13 -2.38 -5.40 13.30
C VAL A 13 -2.84 -6.86 13.21
N VAL A 14 -2.75 -7.45 12.02
CA VAL A 14 -3.18 -8.85 11.83
C VAL A 14 -2.23 -9.78 12.59
N TYR A 15 -0.92 -9.53 12.55
CA TYR A 15 0.04 -10.33 13.30
C TYR A 15 -0.21 -10.24 14.82
N ILE A 16 -0.37 -9.04 15.39
CA ILE A 16 -0.66 -8.89 16.83
C ILE A 16 -1.87 -9.70 17.28
N GLY A 17 -2.95 -9.71 16.48
CA GLY A 17 -4.20 -10.38 16.88
C GLY A 17 -4.22 -11.90 16.66
N TYR A 18 -3.29 -12.43 15.85
CA TYR A 18 -3.33 -13.82 15.36
C TYR A 18 -1.99 -14.57 15.46
N ALA A 19 -0.91 -13.95 15.95
CA ALA A 19 0.42 -14.57 16.02
C ALA A 19 0.38 -15.93 16.72
N ASP A 20 -0.24 -16.01 17.89
CA ASP A 20 -0.31 -17.27 18.65
C ASP A 20 -1.42 -18.18 18.10
N LYS A 21 -2.54 -17.57 17.69
CA LYS A 21 -3.73 -18.28 17.19
C LYS A 21 -3.48 -19.10 15.94
N VAL A 22 -2.53 -18.74 15.07
CA VAL A 22 -2.32 -19.50 13.82
C VAL A 22 -1.78 -20.91 14.01
N ASN A 23 -1.22 -21.21 15.19
CA ASN A 23 -0.71 -22.54 15.57
C ASN A 23 -1.69 -23.33 16.44
N GLU A 24 -2.77 -22.71 16.93
CA GLU A 24 -3.79 -23.40 17.71
C GLU A 24 -4.57 -24.39 16.83
N PRO A 25 -4.94 -25.57 17.35
CA PRO A 25 -5.69 -26.57 16.59
C PRO A 25 -7.07 -26.08 16.16
N GLU A 26 -7.65 -25.12 16.89
CA GLU A 26 -8.94 -24.50 16.61
C GLU A 26 -8.91 -23.48 15.44
N PHE A 27 -7.71 -23.18 14.92
CA PHE A 27 -7.57 -22.21 13.85
C PHE A 27 -8.10 -22.71 12.50
N GLY A 28 -9.32 -22.27 12.16
CA GLY A 28 -9.88 -22.46 10.83
C GLY A 28 -9.37 -21.43 9.81
N TYR A 29 -8.60 -21.87 8.80
CA TYR A 29 -8.11 -21.01 7.71
C TYR A 29 -9.25 -20.23 7.03
N TRP A 30 -10.31 -20.92 6.59
CA TRP A 30 -11.43 -20.28 5.93
C TRP A 30 -12.26 -19.39 6.86
N THR A 31 -12.33 -19.73 8.15
CA THR A 31 -12.97 -18.88 9.16
C THR A 31 -12.22 -17.55 9.32
N PHE A 32 -10.88 -17.60 9.31
CA PHE A 32 -10.04 -16.39 9.30
C PHE A 32 -10.30 -15.54 8.05
N ILE A 33 -10.26 -16.15 6.86
CA ILE A 33 -10.47 -15.43 5.59
C ILE A 33 -11.86 -14.79 5.56
N LYS A 34 -12.93 -15.54 5.91
CA LYS A 34 -14.31 -15.03 5.95
C LYS A 34 -14.46 -13.81 6.87
N LYS A 35 -13.93 -13.87 8.09
CA LYS A 35 -13.99 -12.75 9.06
C LYS A 35 -13.34 -11.48 8.53
N ARG A 36 -12.27 -11.61 7.73
CA ARG A 36 -11.56 -10.46 7.13
C ARG A 36 -12.25 -9.97 5.87
N TYR A 37 -12.75 -10.88 5.04
CA TYR A 37 -13.46 -10.57 3.81
C TYR A 37 -14.73 -9.77 4.08
N ILE A 38 -15.56 -10.21 5.03
CA ILE A 38 -16.82 -9.53 5.41
C ILE A 38 -16.58 -8.09 5.89
N ARG A 39 -15.40 -7.79 6.46
CA ARG A 39 -15.05 -6.42 6.87
C ARG A 39 -14.81 -5.47 5.68
N LEU A 40 -14.37 -5.99 4.53
CA LEU A 40 -14.05 -5.20 3.34
C LEU A 40 -15.27 -5.00 2.42
N VAL A 41 -16.15 -6.00 2.35
CA VAL A 41 -17.28 -6.06 1.41
C VAL A 41 -18.20 -4.83 1.46
N PRO A 42 -18.74 -4.37 2.62
CA PRO A 42 -19.80 -3.37 2.64
C PRO A 42 -19.41 -2.06 1.96
N MET A 43 -18.22 -1.53 2.31
CA MET A 43 -17.73 -0.27 1.74
C MET A 43 -17.26 -0.42 0.30
N HIS A 44 -16.67 -1.56 -0.05
CA HIS A 44 -16.22 -1.84 -1.41
C HIS A 44 -17.40 -1.90 -2.39
N TRP A 45 -18.45 -2.63 -2.01
CA TRP A 45 -19.66 -2.75 -2.81
C TRP A 45 -20.39 -1.41 -2.91
N LEU A 46 -20.48 -0.65 -1.80
CA LEU A 46 -21.04 0.70 -1.83
C LEU A 46 -20.29 1.60 -2.84
N ALA A 47 -18.97 1.53 -2.86
CA ALA A 47 -18.15 2.33 -3.76
C ALA A 47 -18.34 1.92 -5.24
N ILE A 48 -18.42 0.62 -5.53
CA ILE A 48 -18.72 0.12 -6.88
C ILE A 48 -20.12 0.59 -7.31
N LEU A 49 -21.13 0.44 -6.45
CA LEU A 49 -22.50 0.87 -6.75
C LEU A 49 -22.60 2.38 -6.96
N ALA A 50 -21.81 3.19 -6.25
CA ALA A 50 -21.74 4.63 -6.47
C ALA A 50 -21.03 4.99 -7.80
N PHE A 51 -20.05 4.19 -8.22
CA PHE A 51 -19.25 4.45 -9.43
C PHE A 51 -19.92 3.92 -10.71
N ALA A 52 -20.67 2.82 -10.61
CA ALA A 52 -21.28 2.16 -11.76
C ALA A 52 -22.18 3.08 -12.61
N PRO A 53 -23.06 3.93 -12.05
CA PRO A 53 -23.86 4.87 -12.84
C PRO A 53 -23.01 5.90 -13.58
N ILE A 54 -21.90 6.35 -12.96
CA ILE A 54 -21.00 7.34 -13.56
C ILE A 54 -20.33 6.74 -14.80
N VAL A 55 -19.84 5.50 -14.70
CA VAL A 55 -19.24 4.80 -15.84
C VAL A 55 -20.28 4.51 -16.91
N TYR A 56 -21.47 4.05 -16.52
CA TYR A 56 -22.54 3.73 -17.45
C TYR A 56 -22.98 4.94 -18.29
N VAL A 57 -23.23 6.10 -17.66
CA VAL A 57 -23.64 7.33 -18.35
C VAL A 57 -22.56 7.84 -19.30
N ASN A 58 -21.29 7.68 -18.92
CA ASN A 58 -20.15 8.13 -19.72
C ASN A 58 -19.57 7.02 -20.60
N TYR A 59 -20.24 5.87 -20.75
CA TYR A 59 -19.67 4.69 -21.40
C TYR A 59 -19.22 4.98 -22.83
N ALA A 60 -20.04 5.68 -23.62
CA ALA A 60 -19.67 6.04 -25.00
C ALA A 60 -18.41 6.93 -25.04
N THR A 61 -18.29 7.89 -24.12
CA THR A 61 -17.08 8.71 -24.01
C THR A 61 -15.90 7.90 -23.48
N ILE A 62 -16.07 7.01 -22.50
CA ILE A 62 -14.97 6.20 -21.95
C ILE A 62 -14.48 5.18 -22.98
N ARG A 63 -15.38 4.65 -23.81
CA ARG A 63 -15.08 3.77 -24.93
C ARG A 63 -14.28 4.49 -26.02
N ASP A 64 -14.69 5.71 -26.36
CA ASP A 64 -14.14 6.47 -27.50
C ASP A 64 -12.97 7.40 -27.11
N ASP A 65 -12.82 7.75 -25.82
CA ASP A 65 -11.86 8.71 -25.29
C ASP A 65 -10.69 7.99 -24.61
N TYR A 66 -9.74 7.63 -25.48
CA TYR A 66 -8.55 6.81 -25.26
C TYR A 66 -7.60 7.26 -24.12
N TYR A 67 -7.78 8.48 -23.58
CA TYR A 67 -6.91 9.08 -22.55
C TYR A 67 -7.59 9.26 -21.19
N LEU A 68 -8.93 9.15 -21.13
CA LEU A 68 -9.61 9.08 -19.85
C LEU A 68 -9.22 7.74 -19.21
N TRP A 69 -8.67 7.77 -17.98
CA TRP A 69 -8.37 6.59 -17.12
C TRP A 69 -6.99 5.94 -17.18
N GLN A 70 -5.94 6.62 -17.65
CA GLN A 70 -4.54 6.14 -17.57
C GLN A 70 -4.28 4.74 -18.19
N ASN A 71 -5.27 4.11 -18.84
CA ASN A 71 -5.22 2.74 -19.34
C ASN A 71 -5.82 2.67 -20.75
N LYS A 72 -4.95 2.66 -21.76
CA LYS A 72 -5.21 2.11 -23.10
C LYS A 72 -5.31 0.61 -22.89
N SER A 73 -6.52 0.13 -22.66
CA SER A 73 -6.75 -1.30 -22.64
C SER A 73 -8.13 -1.56 -23.22
N SER A 74 -8.20 -2.59 -24.05
CA SER A 74 -9.38 -2.98 -24.84
C SER A 74 -10.64 -3.12 -23.98
N GLU A 75 -11.82 -3.07 -24.63
CA GLU A 75 -13.11 -3.29 -23.97
C GLU A 75 -13.13 -4.55 -23.10
N TYR A 76 -12.37 -5.58 -23.48
CA TYR A 76 -12.16 -6.80 -22.71
C TYR A 76 -11.69 -6.53 -21.26
N HIS A 77 -10.70 -5.67 -21.06
CA HIS A 77 -10.18 -5.37 -19.73
C HIS A 77 -11.15 -4.56 -18.87
N MET A 78 -12.00 -3.74 -19.49
CA MET A 78 -13.08 -3.06 -18.81
C MET A 78 -14.10 -4.07 -18.25
N TRP A 79 -14.53 -5.04 -19.08
CA TRP A 79 -15.47 -6.08 -18.68
C TRP A 79 -14.86 -7.07 -17.67
N ALA A 80 -13.62 -7.49 -17.87
CA ALA A 80 -12.91 -8.33 -16.91
C ALA A 80 -12.76 -7.61 -15.56
N GLY A 81 -12.47 -6.31 -15.57
CA GLY A 81 -12.48 -5.48 -14.37
C GLY A 81 -13.83 -5.46 -13.67
N TRP A 82 -14.94 -5.35 -14.41
CA TRP A 82 -16.29 -5.37 -13.82
C TRP A 82 -16.57 -6.68 -13.09
N ILE A 83 -16.18 -7.82 -13.67
CA ILE A 83 -16.38 -9.15 -13.09
C ILE A 83 -15.47 -9.35 -11.86
N LEU A 84 -14.20 -8.95 -11.92
CA LEU A 84 -13.22 -9.21 -10.85
C LEU A 84 -13.29 -8.20 -9.70
N ASN A 85 -13.87 -7.02 -9.91
CA ASN A 85 -13.98 -5.99 -8.88
C ASN A 85 -14.76 -6.47 -7.66
N PRO A 86 -15.99 -7.02 -7.78
CA PRO A 86 -16.76 -7.54 -6.64
C PRO A 86 -16.01 -8.58 -5.79
N PHE A 87 -15.10 -9.34 -6.40
CA PHE A 87 -14.33 -10.40 -5.74
C PHE A 87 -12.98 -9.94 -5.17
N PHE A 88 -12.61 -8.66 -5.31
CA PHE A 88 -11.29 -8.13 -4.90
C PHE A 88 -10.11 -8.79 -5.63
N MET A 89 -10.30 -9.24 -6.87
CA MET A 89 -9.26 -9.94 -7.65
C MET A 89 -8.72 -9.10 -8.82
N HIS A 90 -9.21 -7.87 -8.99
CA HIS A 90 -8.86 -6.99 -10.10
C HIS A 90 -7.38 -6.53 -10.11
N THR A 91 -6.62 -6.69 -9.03
CA THR A 91 -5.16 -6.45 -9.03
C THR A 91 -4.31 -7.71 -9.05
N TRP A 92 -4.93 -8.89 -9.08
CA TRP A 92 -4.19 -10.16 -9.00
C TRP A 92 -3.72 -10.64 -10.36
N ILE A 93 -4.41 -10.22 -11.42
CA ILE A 93 -4.07 -10.49 -12.81
C ILE A 93 -3.25 -9.31 -13.34
N PHE A 94 -2.20 -9.60 -14.12
CA PHE A 94 -1.40 -8.59 -14.80
C PHE A 94 -2.22 -7.88 -15.88
N SER A 95 -2.98 -6.87 -15.48
CA SER A 95 -3.59 -5.90 -16.37
C SER A 95 -4.23 -4.83 -15.50
N SER A 96 -4.11 -3.58 -15.92
CA SER A 96 -4.63 -2.43 -15.20
C SER A 96 -6.18 -2.38 -15.19
N MET A 97 -6.85 -3.35 -14.58
CA MET A 97 -8.32 -3.45 -14.51
C MET A 97 -8.94 -2.47 -13.49
N HIS A 98 -8.39 -1.25 -13.43
CA HIS A 98 -8.72 -0.21 -12.45
C HIS A 98 -9.86 0.72 -12.89
N TYR A 99 -10.59 0.35 -13.95
CA TYR A 99 -11.64 1.17 -14.59
C TYR A 99 -12.79 1.58 -13.67
N TRP A 100 -13.10 0.74 -12.68
CA TRP A 100 -14.35 0.86 -11.93
C TRP A 100 -14.19 1.52 -10.56
N ASN A 101 -12.96 1.63 -10.04
CA ASN A 101 -12.59 2.44 -8.88
C ASN A 101 -11.08 2.30 -8.65
N ALA A 102 -10.28 3.23 -9.17
CA ALA A 102 -8.82 3.13 -9.09
C ALA A 102 -8.31 2.92 -7.64
N PRO A 103 -8.70 3.70 -6.61
CA PRO A 103 -8.28 3.50 -5.22
C PRO A 103 -8.46 2.08 -4.64
N MET A 104 -9.43 1.30 -5.14
CA MET A 104 -9.74 -0.02 -4.57
C MET A 104 -8.66 -1.07 -4.84
N TRP A 105 -7.68 -0.76 -5.69
CA TRP A 105 -6.52 -1.61 -5.94
C TRP A 105 -5.85 -2.06 -4.64
N SER A 106 -5.73 -1.14 -3.67
CA SER A 106 -5.07 -1.41 -2.39
C SER A 106 -5.84 -2.41 -1.52
N VAL A 107 -7.17 -2.41 -1.60
CA VAL A 107 -8.02 -3.36 -0.87
C VAL A 107 -7.98 -4.73 -1.53
N SER A 108 -7.86 -4.80 -2.86
CA SER A 108 -7.60 -6.04 -3.58
C SER A 108 -6.24 -6.65 -3.21
N THR A 109 -5.19 -5.83 -3.10
CA THR A 109 -3.88 -6.25 -2.59
C THR A 109 -3.96 -6.76 -1.15
N GLN A 110 -4.68 -6.04 -0.28
CA GLN A 110 -4.90 -6.42 1.11
C GLN A 110 -5.61 -7.78 1.24
N CYS A 111 -6.61 -8.04 0.39
CA CYS A 111 -7.27 -9.34 0.32
C CYS A 111 -6.26 -10.45 0.01
N GLY A 112 -5.37 -10.24 -0.97
CA GLY A 112 -4.29 -11.17 -1.30
C GLY A 112 -3.36 -11.47 -0.11
N PHE A 113 -3.02 -10.45 0.69
CA PHE A 113 -2.24 -10.67 1.91
C PHE A 113 -2.93 -11.56 2.94
N TYR A 114 -4.26 -11.50 3.04
CA TYR A 114 -5.00 -12.36 3.97
C TYR A 114 -4.90 -13.83 3.58
N PHE A 115 -4.90 -14.17 2.29
CA PHE A 115 -4.68 -15.55 1.85
C PHE A 115 -3.30 -16.07 2.23
N LEU A 116 -2.27 -15.22 2.15
CA LEU A 116 -0.87 -15.58 2.47
C LEU A 116 -0.55 -15.51 3.97
N PHE A 117 -1.30 -14.71 4.74
CA PHE A 117 -0.95 -14.37 6.12
C PHE A 117 -0.74 -15.59 7.03
N PRO A 118 -1.66 -16.58 7.13
CA PRO A 118 -1.51 -17.68 8.08
C PRO A 118 -0.21 -18.46 7.86
N PHE A 119 0.16 -18.67 6.60
CA PHE A 119 1.38 -19.35 6.23
C PHE A 119 2.64 -18.54 6.58
N LEU A 120 2.64 -17.25 6.26
CA LEU A 120 3.75 -16.35 6.59
C LEU A 120 3.93 -16.20 8.10
N ALA A 121 2.82 -16.10 8.84
CA ALA A 121 2.82 -15.98 10.30
C ALA A 121 3.44 -17.22 10.95
N ARG A 122 3.00 -18.42 10.58
CA ARG A 122 3.57 -19.68 11.08
C ARG A 122 5.07 -19.79 10.83
N ARG A 123 5.53 -19.45 9.61
CA ARG A 123 6.96 -19.49 9.27
C ARG A 123 7.78 -18.49 10.05
N MET A 124 7.26 -17.28 10.23
CA MET A 124 7.96 -16.25 10.98
C MET A 124 8.02 -16.59 12.47
N LEU A 125 6.91 -17.05 13.05
CA LEU A 125 6.84 -17.49 14.44
C LEU A 125 7.81 -18.64 14.71
N LYS A 126 7.76 -19.71 13.89
CA LYS A 126 8.72 -20.84 14.01
C LYS A 126 10.18 -20.40 13.96
N LYS A 127 10.50 -19.39 13.15
CA LYS A 127 11.87 -18.85 13.04
C LYS A 127 12.27 -18.08 14.30
N ILE A 128 11.37 -17.24 14.81
CA ILE A 128 11.58 -16.45 16.04
C ILE A 128 11.69 -17.37 17.26
N ASP A 129 10.76 -18.31 17.42
CA ASP A 129 10.75 -19.26 18.53
C ASP A 129 12.02 -20.11 18.55
N LYS A 130 12.53 -20.54 17.38
CA LYS A 130 13.79 -21.27 17.28
C LYS A 130 14.98 -20.45 17.77
N GLU A 131 15.02 -19.16 17.45
CA GLU A 131 16.08 -18.25 17.90
C GLU A 131 16.03 -18.03 19.41
N GLU A 132 14.83 -17.87 19.96
CA GLU A 132 14.62 -17.66 21.38
C GLU A 132 14.88 -18.93 22.19
N THR A 133 14.47 -20.10 21.69
CA THR A 133 14.77 -21.39 22.32
C THR A 133 16.28 -21.63 22.36
N HIS A 134 17.01 -21.31 21.28
CA HIS A 134 18.47 -21.44 21.26
C HIS A 134 19.14 -20.53 22.30
N VAL A 135 18.68 -19.28 22.43
CA VAL A 135 19.18 -18.35 23.46
C VAL A 135 18.86 -18.86 24.87
N ALA A 136 17.65 -19.36 25.10
CA ALA A 136 17.27 -19.94 26.39
C ALA A 136 18.17 -21.12 26.77
N GLN A 137 18.44 -22.03 25.82
CA GLN A 137 19.34 -23.17 26.03
C GLN A 137 20.77 -22.73 26.38
N VAL A 138 21.32 -21.75 25.66
CA VAL A 138 22.66 -21.22 25.94
C VAL A 138 22.72 -20.58 27.32
N TYR A 139 21.69 -19.81 27.69
CA TYR A 139 21.60 -19.20 29.00
C TYR A 139 21.57 -20.27 30.12
N THR A 140 20.74 -21.31 29.98
CA THR A 140 20.67 -22.42 30.96
C THR A 140 22.03 -23.10 31.15
N LEU A 141 22.76 -23.36 30.07
CA LEU A 141 24.08 -23.99 30.12
C LEU A 141 25.11 -23.09 30.85
N VAL A 142 25.08 -21.79 30.60
CA VAL A 142 26.00 -20.84 31.26
C VAL A 142 25.66 -20.69 32.74
N THR A 143 24.38 -20.68 33.11
CA THR A 143 23.94 -20.62 34.51
C THR A 143 24.21 -21.90 35.30
N ALA A 144 24.39 -23.04 34.62
CA ALA A 144 24.74 -24.32 35.26
C ALA A 144 26.26 -24.48 35.50
N GLY A 145 27.08 -23.57 34.96
CA GLY A 145 28.54 -23.66 35.06
C GLY A 145 29.11 -23.10 36.37
N PRO A 146 30.37 -23.45 36.71
CA PRO A 146 31.03 -23.03 37.95
C PRO A 146 31.21 -21.49 38.10
N ASN A 147 31.06 -20.72 37.02
CA ASN A 147 31.16 -19.26 36.99
C ASN A 147 29.80 -18.56 36.69
N ALA A 148 28.68 -19.21 37.04
CA ALA A 148 27.33 -18.83 36.65
C ALA A 148 26.98 -17.34 36.79
N GLY A 149 27.31 -16.70 37.92
CA GLY A 149 26.83 -15.35 38.23
C GLY A 149 27.31 -14.26 37.25
N ARG A 150 28.61 -14.18 36.99
CA ARG A 150 29.18 -13.12 36.13
C ARG A 150 29.03 -13.43 34.64
N SER A 151 29.12 -14.70 34.26
CA SER A 151 29.00 -15.14 32.87
C SER A 151 27.56 -15.08 32.36
N ALA A 152 26.55 -15.40 33.19
CA ALA A 152 25.16 -15.41 32.77
C ALA A 152 24.63 -14.02 32.38
N GLY A 153 24.99 -12.97 33.13
CA GLY A 153 24.58 -11.59 32.81
C GLY A 153 25.13 -11.12 31.46
N VAL A 154 26.41 -11.37 31.21
CA VAL A 154 27.07 -10.98 29.95
C VAL A 154 26.50 -11.75 28.76
N VAL A 155 26.24 -13.05 28.91
CA VAL A 155 25.65 -13.87 27.85
C VAL A 155 24.22 -13.42 27.53
N ALA A 156 23.39 -13.16 28.55
CA ALA A 156 22.04 -12.65 28.34
C ALA A 156 22.02 -11.31 27.57
N GLU A 157 22.93 -10.40 27.90
CA GLU A 157 23.05 -9.12 27.20
C GLU A 157 23.49 -9.30 25.74
N LEU A 158 24.49 -10.15 25.48
CA LEU A 158 24.98 -10.45 24.14
C LEU A 158 23.91 -11.10 23.27
N ASP A 159 23.15 -12.04 23.83
CA ASP A 159 22.07 -12.72 23.11
C ASP A 159 20.88 -11.79 22.85
N ALA A 160 20.51 -10.94 23.80
CA ALA A 160 19.51 -9.89 23.57
C ALA A 160 19.91 -8.97 22.40
N LYS A 161 21.18 -8.51 22.38
CA LYS A 161 21.75 -7.73 21.27
C LYS A 161 21.75 -8.51 19.95
N LYS A 162 22.04 -9.82 19.99
CA LYS A 162 22.02 -10.70 18.80
C LYS A 162 20.62 -10.82 18.20
N ILE A 163 19.60 -11.03 19.03
CA ILE A 163 18.21 -11.11 18.56
C ILE A 163 17.78 -9.76 17.97
N ASP A 164 18.07 -8.65 18.66
CA ASP A 164 17.72 -7.31 18.16
C ASP A 164 18.42 -6.99 16.84
N ARG A 165 19.69 -7.36 16.70
CA ARG A 165 20.42 -7.28 15.42
C ARG A 165 19.73 -8.10 14.33
N ASN A 166 19.24 -9.30 14.62
CA ASN A 166 18.51 -10.12 13.65
C ASN A 166 17.22 -9.44 13.18
N TYR A 167 16.46 -8.82 14.10
CA TYR A 167 15.27 -8.03 13.74
C TYR A 167 15.64 -6.86 12.84
N VAL A 168 16.67 -6.08 13.20
CA VAL A 168 17.12 -4.93 12.41
C VAL A 168 17.60 -5.36 11.03
N THR A 169 18.37 -6.45 10.93
CA THR A 169 18.84 -7.00 9.66
C THR A 169 17.67 -7.43 8.77
N ARG A 170 16.69 -8.17 9.32
CA ARG A 170 15.49 -8.57 8.57
C ARG A 170 14.67 -7.36 8.12
N ALA A 171 14.51 -6.35 8.99
CA ALA A 171 13.79 -5.14 8.66
C ALA A 171 14.47 -4.36 7.52
N ARG A 172 15.81 -4.26 7.54
CA ARG A 172 16.60 -3.65 6.46
C ARG A 172 16.44 -4.41 5.14
N TRP A 173 16.49 -5.74 5.17
CA TRP A 173 16.28 -6.57 3.99
C TRP A 173 14.86 -6.44 3.42
N LEU A 174 13.83 -6.48 4.26
CA LEU A 174 12.45 -6.30 3.83
C LEU A 174 12.21 -4.89 3.27
N PHE A 175 12.80 -3.87 3.89
CA PHE A 175 12.75 -2.51 3.39
C PHE A 175 13.45 -2.36 2.04
N PHE A 176 14.66 -2.91 1.90
CA PHE A 176 15.39 -2.94 0.62
C PHE A 176 14.55 -3.58 -0.49
N TRP A 177 14.03 -4.79 -0.25
CA TRP A 177 13.19 -5.48 -1.22
C TRP A 177 11.86 -4.78 -1.50
N SER A 178 11.33 -4.01 -0.54
CA SER A 178 10.14 -3.18 -0.77
C SER A 178 10.33 -2.06 -1.79
N ILE A 179 11.58 -1.69 -2.05
CA ILE A 179 11.96 -0.69 -3.05
C ILE A 179 12.40 -1.37 -4.34
N VAL A 180 13.31 -2.35 -4.25
CA VAL A 180 13.89 -3.01 -5.42
C VAL A 180 12.83 -3.73 -6.24
N ILE A 181 11.91 -4.47 -5.62
CA ILE A 181 10.91 -5.26 -6.36
C ILE A 181 10.03 -4.35 -7.23
N PRO A 182 9.38 -3.29 -6.70
CA PRO A 182 8.61 -2.38 -7.55
C PRO A 182 9.44 -1.68 -8.63
N VAL A 183 10.66 -1.24 -8.32
CA VAL A 183 11.52 -0.55 -9.30
C VAL A 183 11.90 -1.50 -10.45
N CYS A 184 12.33 -2.72 -10.15
CA CYS A 184 12.63 -3.72 -11.17
C CYS A 184 11.38 -4.13 -11.97
N ALA A 185 10.23 -4.24 -11.30
CA ALA A 185 8.95 -4.52 -11.97
C ALA A 185 8.56 -3.40 -12.94
N MET A 186 8.80 -2.13 -12.59
CA MET A 186 8.60 -1.01 -13.52
C MET A 186 9.44 -1.18 -14.78
N SER A 187 10.74 -1.48 -14.63
CA SER A 187 11.61 -1.76 -15.78
C SER A 187 11.11 -2.93 -16.63
N PHE A 188 10.61 -3.99 -15.98
CA PHE A 188 10.03 -5.14 -16.68
C PHE A 188 8.77 -4.77 -17.49
N PHE A 189 7.84 -3.99 -16.92
CA PHE A 189 6.64 -3.54 -17.64
C PHE A 189 6.92 -2.50 -18.72
N MET A 190 8.07 -1.84 -18.68
CA MET A 190 8.54 -0.95 -19.74
C MET A 190 9.27 -1.70 -20.87
N SER A 191 9.37 -3.03 -20.81
CA SER A 191 9.93 -3.83 -21.90
C SER A 191 9.03 -3.80 -23.15
N GLU A 192 9.64 -3.90 -24.33
CA GLU A 192 8.93 -3.90 -25.62
C GLU A 192 7.88 -5.00 -25.72
N THR A 193 8.10 -6.15 -25.09
CA THR A 193 7.14 -7.25 -25.04
C THR A 193 5.86 -6.83 -24.32
N PHE A 194 5.96 -6.17 -23.17
CA PHE A 194 4.80 -5.77 -22.38
C PHE A 194 4.10 -4.54 -22.97
N LYS A 195 4.87 -3.63 -23.60
CA LYS A 195 4.30 -2.52 -24.37
C LYS A 195 3.37 -3.03 -25.48
N LYS A 196 3.75 -4.11 -26.17
CA LYS A 196 2.93 -4.73 -27.22
C LYS A 196 1.65 -5.39 -26.69
N GLU A 197 1.68 -5.99 -25.50
CA GLU A 197 0.49 -6.59 -24.85
C GLU A 197 -0.60 -5.56 -24.52
N TRP A 198 -0.24 -4.30 -24.32
CA TRP A 198 -1.20 -3.20 -24.09
C TRP A 198 -1.27 -2.21 -25.26
N ALA A 199 -0.54 -2.48 -26.34
CA ALA A 199 -0.69 -1.73 -27.56
C ALA A 199 -2.03 -2.12 -28.18
N ASP A 200 -2.91 -1.13 -28.35
CA ASP A 200 -4.15 -1.32 -29.07
C ASP A 200 -3.83 -1.60 -30.55
N PRO A 201 -4.23 -2.73 -31.13
CA PRO A 201 -4.02 -3.03 -32.54
C PRO A 201 -4.67 -2.01 -33.48
N ASP A 202 -5.68 -1.28 -33.01
CA ASP A 202 -6.39 -0.23 -33.76
C ASP A 202 -5.85 1.19 -33.47
N ALA A 203 -4.79 1.32 -32.66
CA ALA A 203 -4.16 2.62 -32.42
C ALA A 203 -3.51 3.12 -33.72
N PRO A 204 -3.71 4.40 -34.08
CA PRO A 204 -3.08 4.97 -35.26
C PRO A 204 -1.55 4.85 -35.14
N ASP A 205 -0.91 4.44 -36.24
CA ASP A 205 0.54 4.28 -36.46
C ASP A 205 1.27 5.65 -36.47
N THR A 206 1.01 6.47 -35.47
CA THR A 206 1.73 7.71 -35.21
C THR A 206 2.88 7.42 -34.27
N ASP A 207 4.05 7.95 -34.60
CA ASP A 207 5.24 7.98 -33.76
C ASP A 207 4.82 8.29 -32.31
N PRO A 208 5.10 7.41 -31.31
CA PRO A 208 4.64 7.61 -29.95
C PRO A 208 5.31 8.87 -29.41
N GLY A 209 4.63 10.02 -29.55
CA GLY A 209 5.13 11.28 -29.02
C GLY A 209 5.34 11.18 -27.51
N ALA A 210 6.06 12.15 -26.93
CA ALA A 210 6.41 12.19 -25.50
C ALA A 210 5.22 11.90 -24.54
N LEU A 211 3.99 12.22 -24.95
CA LEU A 211 2.77 11.91 -24.20
C LEU A 211 2.52 10.40 -24.03
N GLU A 212 2.75 9.58 -25.06
CA GLU A 212 2.52 8.13 -24.98
C GLU A 212 3.58 7.44 -24.11
N GLU A 213 4.82 7.93 -24.15
CA GLU A 213 5.89 7.47 -23.27
C GLU A 213 5.59 7.79 -21.79
N ASP A 214 5.13 8.99 -21.49
CA ASP A 214 4.69 9.39 -20.14
C ASP A 214 3.56 8.49 -19.62
N PHE A 215 2.58 8.16 -20.47
CA PHE A 215 1.49 7.24 -20.10
C PHE A 215 2.00 5.81 -19.82
N ASN A 216 2.96 5.32 -20.61
CA ASN A 216 3.56 4.00 -20.40
C ASN A 216 4.31 3.93 -19.07
N ILE A 217 5.06 4.98 -18.71
CA ILE A 217 5.74 5.09 -17.41
C ILE A 217 4.72 5.01 -16.25
N VAL A 218 3.62 5.74 -16.36
CA VAL A 218 2.56 5.75 -15.35
C VAL A 218 1.92 4.37 -15.21
N ARG A 219 1.66 3.66 -16.31
CA ARG A 219 1.10 2.29 -16.27
C ARG A 219 2.06 1.28 -15.67
N ALA A 220 3.31 1.29 -16.09
CA ALA A 220 4.34 0.43 -15.53
C ALA A 220 4.47 0.64 -14.02
N TYR A 221 4.44 1.91 -13.59
CA TYR A 221 4.40 2.27 -12.17
C TYR A 221 3.18 1.69 -11.45
N PHE A 222 1.97 1.85 -11.99
CA PHE A 222 0.75 1.36 -11.35
C PHE A 222 0.73 -0.17 -11.24
N ASN A 223 1.12 -0.90 -12.29
CA ASN A 223 1.15 -2.36 -12.26
C ASN A 223 2.23 -2.93 -11.35
N ALA A 224 3.42 -2.30 -11.32
CA ALA A 224 4.46 -2.62 -10.35
C ALA A 224 4.02 -2.35 -8.90
N ARG A 225 3.03 -1.47 -8.70
CA ARG A 225 2.56 -1.07 -7.39
C ARG A 225 1.37 -1.89 -6.89
N SER A 226 0.44 -2.26 -7.76
CA SER A 226 -0.86 -2.83 -7.39
C SER A 226 -0.83 -4.35 -7.15
N TRP A 227 0.14 -5.05 -7.74
CA TRP A 227 0.22 -6.49 -7.64
C TRP A 227 0.60 -6.95 -6.21
N PRO A 228 -0.17 -7.85 -5.58
CA PRO A 228 0.07 -8.24 -4.19
C PRO A 228 1.49 -8.76 -3.88
N PRO A 229 2.11 -9.64 -4.72
CA PRO A 229 3.46 -10.12 -4.47
C PRO A 229 4.51 -9.00 -4.35
N PHE A 230 4.40 -7.93 -5.13
CA PHE A 230 5.37 -6.83 -5.11
C PHE A 230 5.31 -5.98 -3.84
N ARG A 231 4.18 -6.01 -3.13
CA ARG A 231 3.97 -5.29 -1.87
C ARG A 231 4.12 -6.19 -0.64
N LEU A 232 4.37 -7.48 -0.84
CA LEU A 232 4.57 -8.45 0.22
C LEU A 232 5.70 -8.07 1.20
N PRO A 233 6.86 -7.52 0.78
CA PRO A 233 7.91 -7.13 1.72
C PRO A 233 7.45 -6.08 2.75
N VAL A 234 6.59 -5.12 2.34
CA VAL A 234 6.04 -4.08 3.24
C VAL A 234 5.08 -4.70 4.24
N PHE A 235 4.24 -5.62 3.79
CA PHE A 235 3.33 -6.36 4.66
C PHE A 235 4.10 -7.19 5.70
N MET A 236 5.14 -7.92 5.26
CA MET A 236 6.02 -8.69 6.13
C MET A 236 6.83 -7.79 7.08
N LEU A 237 7.22 -6.58 6.65
CA LEU A 237 7.85 -5.59 7.53
C LEU A 237 6.91 -5.23 8.68
N GLY A 238 5.63 -5.03 8.39
CA GLY A 238 4.58 -4.86 9.39
C GLY A 238 4.50 -6.02 10.38
N MET A 239 4.46 -7.25 9.87
CA MET A 239 4.44 -8.46 10.70
C MET A 239 5.70 -8.55 11.60
N LEU A 240 6.88 -8.24 11.07
CA LEU A 240 8.14 -8.31 11.81
C LEU A 240 8.19 -7.32 12.98
N PHE A 241 7.76 -6.07 12.75
CA PHE A 241 7.68 -5.07 13.81
C PHE A 241 6.61 -5.41 14.85
N ALA A 242 5.49 -6.02 14.43
CA ALA A 242 4.50 -6.56 15.34
C ALA A 242 5.05 -7.72 16.18
N ALA A 243 5.84 -8.62 15.59
CA ALA A 243 6.51 -9.69 16.31
C ALA A 243 7.50 -9.15 17.34
N LYS A 244 8.27 -8.11 16.98
CA LYS A 244 9.13 -7.40 17.93
C LYS A 244 8.33 -6.84 19.11
N ARG A 245 7.16 -6.24 18.85
CA ARG A 245 6.26 -5.72 19.90
C ARG A 245 5.73 -6.84 20.80
N VAL A 246 5.27 -7.94 20.23
CA VAL A 246 4.77 -9.11 20.99
C VAL A 246 5.87 -9.66 21.91
N ARG A 247 7.10 -9.79 21.40
CA ARG A 247 8.27 -10.18 22.19
C ARG A 247 8.54 -9.22 23.34
N ALA A 248 8.54 -7.91 23.09
CA ALA A 248 8.75 -6.90 24.13
C ALA A 248 7.70 -6.98 25.25
N HIS A 249 6.44 -7.30 24.93
CA HIS A 249 5.42 -7.57 25.94
C HIS A 249 5.66 -8.88 26.69
N ARG A 250 6.01 -9.96 25.99
CA ARG A 250 6.24 -11.28 26.60
C ARG A 250 7.45 -11.30 27.54
N ASN A 251 8.50 -10.55 27.22
CA ASN A 251 9.71 -10.45 28.02
C ASN A 251 9.60 -9.44 29.19
N GLY A 252 8.50 -8.71 29.30
CA GLY A 252 8.34 -7.65 30.31
C GLY A 252 9.05 -6.33 29.98
N ASP A 253 9.75 -6.23 28.83
CA ASP A 253 10.39 -4.99 28.39
C ASP A 253 9.38 -3.84 28.29
N ALA A 254 8.17 -4.13 27.80
CA ALA A 254 7.08 -3.17 27.70
C ALA A 254 6.49 -2.73 29.05
N ALA A 255 6.91 -3.34 30.16
CA ALA A 255 6.59 -2.91 31.52
C ALA A 255 7.76 -2.16 32.19
N ASN A 256 8.96 -2.18 31.60
CA ASN A 256 10.13 -1.49 32.12
C ASN A 256 10.04 0.03 31.82
N PRO A 257 9.95 0.90 32.84
CA PRO A 257 9.83 2.35 32.64
C PRO A 257 10.97 2.96 31.83
N ASP A 258 12.20 2.49 32.00
CA ASP A 258 13.36 3.02 31.28
C ASP A 258 13.29 2.70 29.79
N TYR A 259 12.90 1.46 29.46
CA TYR A 259 12.72 1.02 28.09
C TYR A 259 11.59 1.78 27.40
N VAL A 260 10.43 1.86 28.05
CA VAL A 260 9.25 2.52 27.49
C VAL A 260 9.48 4.03 27.35
N GLY A 261 10.13 4.67 28.34
CA GLY A 261 10.52 6.08 28.29
C GLY A 261 11.48 6.39 27.14
N TYR A 262 12.51 5.56 26.94
CA TYR A 262 13.44 5.68 25.82
C TYR A 262 12.73 5.57 24.46
N ILE A 263 11.87 4.54 24.30
CA ILE A 263 11.10 4.36 23.07
C ILE A 263 10.12 5.53 22.86
N GLY A 264 9.49 6.04 23.91
CA GLY A 264 8.61 7.20 23.87
C GLY A 264 9.32 8.45 23.33
N GLN A 265 10.50 8.78 23.86
CA GLN A 265 11.30 9.91 23.39
C GLN A 265 11.73 9.76 21.92
N GLN A 266 12.15 8.56 21.52
CA GLN A 266 12.49 8.30 20.11
C GLN A 266 11.26 8.47 19.19
N THR A 267 10.10 8.02 19.65
CA THR A 267 8.82 8.15 18.93
C THR A 267 8.45 9.60 18.72
N ASP A 268 8.59 10.43 19.76
CA ASP A 268 8.28 11.86 19.69
C ASP A 268 9.27 12.59 18.76
N SER A 269 10.56 12.33 18.90
CA SER A 269 11.59 12.88 18.01
C SER A 269 11.31 12.53 16.54
N LEU A 270 10.96 11.28 16.27
CA LEU A 270 10.68 10.80 14.92
C LEU A 270 9.36 11.35 14.38
N GLY A 271 8.32 11.44 15.21
CA GLY A 271 7.03 11.98 14.83
C GLY A 271 7.12 13.46 14.45
N TRP A 272 7.88 14.27 15.19
CA TRP A 272 8.14 15.66 14.81
C TRP A 272 8.91 15.80 13.50
N LYS A 273 9.92 14.96 13.27
CA LYS A 273 10.67 14.92 12.00
C LYS A 273 9.77 14.54 10.83
N LEU A 274 8.91 13.54 11.01
CA LEU A 274 7.93 13.12 9.99
C LEU A 274 6.89 14.22 9.72
N ALA A 275 6.39 14.90 10.76
CA ALA A 275 5.45 16.01 10.61
C ALA A 275 6.08 17.18 9.84
N LEU A 276 7.29 17.60 10.23
CA LEU A 276 8.05 18.63 9.52
C LEU A 276 8.27 18.25 8.06
N TRP A 277 8.69 17.00 7.80
CA TRP A 277 8.87 16.49 6.45
C TRP A 277 7.57 16.53 5.64
N CYS A 278 6.44 16.14 6.21
CA CYS A 278 5.13 16.21 5.55
C CYS A 278 4.75 17.65 5.19
N VAL A 279 4.99 18.62 6.07
CA VAL A 279 4.72 20.05 5.81
C VAL A 279 5.61 20.56 4.68
N VAL A 280 6.93 20.33 4.77
CA VAL A 280 7.90 20.79 3.76
C VAL A 280 7.63 20.15 2.40
N SER A 281 7.42 18.83 2.36
CA SER A 281 7.13 18.12 1.10
C SER A 281 5.80 18.56 0.47
N SER A 282 4.79 18.88 1.28
CA SER A 282 3.51 19.40 0.78
C SER A 282 3.66 20.82 0.23
N ALA A 283 4.40 21.69 0.93
CA ALA A 283 4.69 23.05 0.48
C ALA A 283 5.47 23.05 -0.84
N LEU A 284 6.51 22.21 -0.96
CA LEU A 284 7.26 22.04 -2.21
C LEU A 284 6.38 21.49 -3.34
N SER A 285 5.49 20.54 -3.05
CA SER A 285 4.54 20.01 -4.04
C SER A 285 3.54 21.07 -4.52
N CYS A 286 3.22 22.07 -3.69
CA CYS A 286 2.37 23.19 -4.07
C CYS A 286 3.15 24.26 -4.85
N ALA A 287 4.40 24.52 -4.49
CA ALA A 287 5.25 25.51 -5.15
C ALA A 287 5.73 25.07 -6.55
N TYR A 288 5.97 23.77 -6.74
CA TYR A 288 6.51 23.20 -7.99
C TYR A 288 5.57 22.11 -8.52
N GLU A 289 4.57 22.51 -9.31
CA GLU A 289 3.55 21.58 -9.80
C GLU A 289 4.14 20.45 -10.65
N ASP A 290 5.14 20.77 -11.46
CA ASP A 290 5.80 19.83 -12.37
C ASP A 290 6.57 18.73 -11.62
N GLN A 291 6.95 18.98 -10.37
CA GLN A 291 7.75 18.06 -9.54
C GLN A 291 6.91 17.23 -8.56
N LYS A 292 5.56 17.38 -8.57
CA LYS A 292 4.64 16.66 -7.66
C LYS A 292 4.84 15.14 -7.67
N ILE A 293 5.12 14.55 -8.83
CA ILE A 293 5.32 13.09 -8.97
C ILE A 293 6.59 12.63 -8.26
N ASN A 294 7.69 13.38 -8.38
CA ASN A 294 8.99 13.04 -7.78
C ASN A 294 8.91 13.06 -6.25
N VAL A 295 8.33 14.12 -5.67
CA VAL A 295 8.13 14.23 -4.21
C VAL A 295 7.24 13.09 -3.70
N ARG A 296 6.18 12.75 -4.44
CA ARG A 296 5.29 11.62 -4.10
C ARG A 296 6.03 10.28 -4.09
N MET A 297 6.83 9.99 -5.12
CA MET A 297 7.60 8.75 -5.23
C MET A 297 8.63 8.64 -4.13
N PHE A 298 9.39 9.71 -3.88
CA PHE A 298 10.37 9.74 -2.79
C PHE A 298 9.70 9.42 -1.45
N ASN A 299 8.61 10.13 -1.15
CA ASN A 299 7.85 9.89 0.07
C ASN A 299 7.47 8.42 0.18
N GLU A 300 6.94 7.82 -0.89
CA GLU A 300 6.44 6.45 -0.90
C GLU A 300 7.48 5.36 -0.61
N PHE A 301 8.70 5.51 -1.13
CA PHE A 301 9.72 4.48 -1.02
C PHE A 301 10.58 4.66 0.25
N PHE A 302 10.98 5.89 0.56
CA PHE A 302 12.03 6.12 1.55
C PHE A 302 11.53 6.29 2.99
N LEU A 303 10.31 6.77 3.18
CA LEU A 303 9.79 7.02 4.54
C LEU A 303 9.22 5.78 5.22
N THR A 304 9.06 4.66 4.51
CA THR A 304 8.41 3.45 5.02
C THR A 304 9.08 2.93 6.30
N LEU A 305 10.40 2.92 6.36
CA LEU A 305 11.13 2.45 7.53
C LEU A 305 10.98 3.42 8.71
N ALA A 306 11.05 4.73 8.47
CA ALA A 306 10.83 5.75 9.50
C ALA A 306 9.42 5.63 10.10
N VAL A 307 8.39 5.48 9.26
CA VAL A 307 7.02 5.26 9.72
C VAL A 307 6.89 3.94 10.48
N ALA A 308 7.59 2.87 10.08
CA ALA A 308 7.56 1.59 10.78
C ALA A 308 8.06 1.71 12.23
N TYR A 309 9.18 2.42 12.45
CA TYR A 309 9.68 2.70 13.80
C TYR A 309 8.74 3.60 14.61
N PHE A 310 8.13 4.60 13.96
CA PHE A 310 7.14 5.46 14.60
C PHE A 310 5.91 4.65 15.07
N VAL A 311 5.35 3.79 14.21
CA VAL A 311 4.20 2.94 14.56
C VAL A 311 4.55 1.93 15.66
N TYR A 312 5.75 1.36 15.64
CA TYR A 312 6.24 0.52 16.73
C TYR A 312 6.30 1.30 18.06
N GLY A 313 6.81 2.52 18.02
CA GLY A 313 6.94 3.39 19.17
C GLY A 313 5.61 3.72 19.83
N ILE A 314 4.63 4.19 19.06
CA ILE A 314 3.29 4.57 19.58
C ILE A 314 2.49 3.38 20.14
N THR A 315 2.86 2.14 19.82
CA THR A 315 2.17 0.92 20.25
C THR A 315 2.85 0.21 21.43
N VAL A 316 4.15 0.44 21.62
CA VAL A 316 4.90 -0.02 22.80
C VAL A 316 4.83 0.99 23.93
N ALA A 317 4.94 2.29 23.63
CA ALA A 317 5.00 3.39 24.59
C ALA A 317 3.83 4.39 24.42
N PRO A 318 2.56 3.94 24.47
CA PRO A 318 1.41 4.79 24.14
C PRO A 318 1.15 5.90 25.17
N ASN A 319 1.64 5.75 26.41
CA ASN A 319 1.42 6.72 27.48
C ASN A 319 2.63 7.66 27.69
N ASP A 320 3.83 7.22 27.31
CA ASP A 320 5.08 7.96 27.47
C ASP A 320 5.39 8.86 26.28
N SER A 321 4.98 8.49 25.06
CA SER A 321 5.05 9.37 23.90
C SER A 321 4.00 10.49 24.03
N TRP A 322 4.45 11.74 24.00
CA TRP A 322 3.59 12.91 23.96
C TRP A 322 2.71 12.91 22.70
N ILE A 323 3.28 12.56 21.54
CA ILE A 323 2.53 12.50 20.27
C ILE A 323 1.42 11.45 20.36
N ALA A 324 1.73 10.25 20.87
CA ALA A 324 0.72 9.21 21.03
C ALA A 324 -0.40 9.65 21.99
N ARG A 325 -0.03 10.22 23.14
CA ARG A 325 -0.96 10.57 24.22
C ARG A 325 -1.80 11.81 23.93
N VAL A 326 -1.20 12.86 23.37
CA VAL A 326 -1.84 14.19 23.23
C VAL A 326 -2.39 14.39 21.83
N VAL A 327 -1.64 14.02 20.80
CA VAL A 327 -2.03 14.27 19.41
C VAL A 327 -2.94 13.16 18.90
N LEU A 328 -2.47 11.90 18.93
CA LEU A 328 -3.19 10.80 18.29
C LEU A 328 -4.45 10.36 19.05
N ARG A 329 -4.45 10.44 20.39
CA ARG A 329 -5.63 10.15 21.22
C ARG A 329 -6.63 11.31 21.32
N ASN A 330 -6.37 12.44 20.67
CA ASN A 330 -7.33 13.52 20.59
C ASN A 330 -8.61 13.00 19.88
N ARG A 331 -9.79 13.40 20.39
CA ARG A 331 -11.10 13.05 19.83
C ARG A 331 -11.20 13.41 18.34
N VAL A 332 -10.65 14.56 17.94
CA VAL A 332 -10.63 15.00 16.53
C VAL A 332 -9.81 14.05 15.67
N MET A 333 -8.60 13.69 16.10
CA MET A 333 -7.73 12.78 15.36
C MET A 333 -8.32 11.37 15.27
N THR A 334 -8.97 10.89 16.34
CA THR A 334 -9.65 9.59 16.34
C THR A 334 -10.85 9.59 15.39
N PHE A 335 -11.65 10.66 15.38
CA PHE A 335 -12.76 10.84 14.45
C PHE A 335 -12.30 10.88 13.00
N LEU A 336 -11.27 11.69 12.70
CA LEU A 336 -10.65 11.74 11.37
C LEU A 336 -10.14 10.35 10.96
N GLY A 337 -9.51 9.63 11.89
CA GLY A 337 -9.10 8.23 11.77
C GLY A 337 -10.25 7.32 11.29
N GLY A 338 -11.42 7.44 11.91
CA GLY A 338 -12.63 6.69 11.53
C GLY A 338 -13.14 7.00 10.12
N LEU A 339 -12.98 8.24 9.65
CA LEU A 339 -13.39 8.65 8.30
C LEU A 339 -12.38 8.31 7.21
N THR A 340 -11.11 8.10 7.56
CA THR A 340 -10.02 7.96 6.56
C THR A 340 -10.29 6.91 5.49
N TYR A 341 -10.86 5.76 5.87
CA TYR A 341 -11.16 4.69 4.91
C TYR A 341 -12.28 5.07 3.94
N ALA A 342 -13.38 5.62 4.45
CA ALA A 342 -14.49 6.08 3.63
C ALA A 342 -14.05 7.22 2.69
N ALA A 343 -13.29 8.18 3.21
CA ALA A 343 -12.71 9.27 2.42
C ALA A 343 -11.79 8.74 1.31
N TYR A 344 -10.91 7.78 1.63
CA TYR A 344 -9.99 7.19 0.65
C TYR A 344 -10.70 6.48 -0.49
N VAL A 345 -11.76 5.73 -0.19
CA VAL A 345 -12.53 4.98 -1.19
C VAL A 345 -13.41 5.90 -2.05
N MET A 346 -13.97 6.97 -1.45
CA MET A 346 -14.88 7.90 -2.14
C MET A 346 -14.18 9.06 -2.85
N GLN A 347 -12.90 9.34 -2.56
CA GLN A 347 -12.19 10.50 -3.12
C GLN A 347 -12.24 10.54 -4.67
N PHE A 348 -12.20 9.39 -5.33
CA PHE A 348 -12.27 9.33 -6.80
C PHE A 348 -13.68 9.64 -7.31
N VAL A 349 -14.72 9.13 -6.65
CA VAL A 349 -16.12 9.47 -7.00
C VAL A 349 -16.31 10.99 -6.95
N VAL A 350 -15.84 11.62 -5.87
CA VAL A 350 -15.92 13.08 -5.68
C VAL A 350 -15.08 13.82 -6.72
N TRP A 351 -13.83 13.38 -6.95
CA TRP A 351 -12.94 14.01 -7.92
C TRP A 351 -13.52 13.97 -9.34
N ILE A 352 -14.09 12.83 -9.75
CA ILE A 352 -14.73 12.70 -11.07
C ILE A 352 -15.94 13.60 -11.16
N TYR A 353 -16.82 13.55 -10.17
CA TYR A 353 -18.01 14.37 -10.16
C TYR A 353 -17.65 15.86 -10.30
N VAL A 354 -16.66 16.34 -9.54
CA VAL A 354 -16.17 17.72 -9.63
C VAL A 354 -15.57 18.03 -11.00
N ASN A 355 -14.75 17.13 -11.56
CA ASN A 355 -14.15 17.36 -12.86
C ASN A 355 -15.22 17.35 -13.96
N VAL A 356 -16.05 16.30 -14.06
CA VAL A 356 -17.14 16.20 -15.04
C VAL A 356 -18.06 17.42 -14.96
N VAL A 357 -18.46 17.87 -13.77
CA VAL A 357 -19.29 19.09 -13.61
C VAL A 357 -18.53 20.35 -14.04
N LYS A 358 -17.23 20.46 -13.79
CA LYS A 358 -16.40 21.57 -14.27
C LYS A 358 -16.22 21.56 -15.79
N THR A 359 -16.00 20.39 -16.41
CA THR A 359 -15.81 20.27 -17.86
C THR A 359 -17.13 20.48 -18.61
N SER A 360 -18.24 19.92 -18.12
CA SER A 360 -19.58 20.11 -18.72
C SER A 360 -20.10 21.55 -18.63
N ARG A 361 -19.56 22.38 -17.72
CA ARG A 361 -19.78 23.83 -17.71
C ARG A 361 -18.89 24.61 -18.69
N ARG A 362 -17.83 23.99 -19.22
CA ARG A 362 -16.82 24.65 -20.08
C ARG A 362 -16.87 24.24 -21.55
N THR A 363 -17.56 23.16 -21.92
CA THR A 363 -17.64 22.69 -23.32
C THR A 363 -18.98 23.08 -23.96
N PRO A 364 -18.99 23.82 -25.09
CA PRO A 364 -20.16 23.91 -25.95
C PRO A 364 -20.46 22.52 -26.55
N ARG A 365 -21.75 22.17 -26.71
CA ARG A 365 -22.18 20.90 -27.33
C ARG A 365 -21.78 20.86 -28.82
N CYS A 366 -20.61 20.33 -29.15
CA CYS A 366 -20.23 20.09 -30.54
C CYS A 366 -20.91 18.81 -31.07
N ARG A 367 -21.74 18.94 -32.12
CA ARG A 367 -22.45 17.84 -32.78
C ARG A 367 -21.63 17.34 -33.98
N ARG A 368 -21.26 16.07 -34.00
CA ARG A 368 -20.51 15.42 -35.11
C ARG A 368 -21.40 15.39 -36.37
N ARG A 369 -21.00 16.03 -37.48
CA ARG A 369 -21.71 15.92 -38.77
C ARG A 369 -21.36 14.58 -39.44
N GLY A 370 -22.38 13.84 -39.87
CA GLY A 370 -22.23 12.56 -40.57
C GLY A 370 -21.46 12.71 -41.88
N SER A 371 -20.61 11.72 -42.18
CA SER A 371 -19.80 11.67 -43.38
C SER A 371 -20.63 11.24 -44.60
N THR A 372 -20.77 12.11 -45.60
CA THR A 372 -21.03 11.69 -46.98
C THR A 372 -19.70 11.73 -47.73
N ALA A 373 -19.24 10.56 -48.15
CA ALA A 373 -18.00 10.38 -48.88
C ALA A 373 -18.16 10.73 -50.37
N SER A 374 -17.32 11.62 -50.89
CA SER A 374 -16.88 11.57 -52.29
C SER A 374 -15.54 12.28 -52.49
N SER A 375 -14.64 11.59 -53.18
CA SER A 375 -13.45 12.07 -53.93
C SER A 375 -12.35 12.85 -53.19
N ARG A 376 -11.22 12.15 -52.99
CA ARG A 376 -9.81 12.60 -53.10
C ARG A 376 -9.53 14.10 -52.93
N THR A 377 -9.60 14.61 -51.70
CA THR A 377 -8.69 15.66 -51.21
C THR A 377 -8.77 15.71 -49.68
N ARG A 378 -7.65 15.95 -48.98
CA ARG A 378 -7.51 16.00 -47.52
C ARG A 378 -8.72 16.69 -46.84
N ALA A 379 -9.58 15.91 -46.18
CA ALA A 379 -10.57 16.46 -45.26
C ALA A 379 -9.85 16.86 -43.96
N ARG A 380 -9.61 18.16 -43.77
CA ARG A 380 -9.34 18.71 -42.44
C ARG A 380 -10.60 18.48 -41.61
N ILE A 381 -10.48 17.72 -40.53
CA ILE A 381 -11.51 17.63 -39.48
C ILE A 381 -11.53 19.00 -38.79
N GLY A 382 -12.32 19.92 -39.31
CA GLY A 382 -12.54 21.23 -38.72
C GLY A 382 -13.63 21.14 -37.67
N TRP A 383 -13.27 21.39 -36.42
CA TRP A 383 -14.22 21.74 -35.37
C TRP A 383 -14.51 23.23 -35.49
N THR A 384 -15.72 23.62 -35.90
CA THR A 384 -16.16 25.00 -35.80
C THR A 384 -16.90 25.20 -34.48
N CYS A 385 -16.27 25.92 -33.56
CA CYS A 385 -16.95 26.48 -32.38
C CYS A 385 -17.77 27.70 -32.81
N SER A 386 -19.02 27.80 -32.34
CA SER A 386 -19.82 29.03 -32.37
C SER A 386 -19.59 29.83 -31.10
#